data_AF-A0A813UWA7-F1
#
_entry.id   AF-A0A813UWA7-F1
#
_cell.length_a   1.000
_cell.length_b   1.000
_cell.length_c   1.000
_cell.angle_alpha   90.00
_cell.angle_beta   90.00
_cell.angle_gamma   90.00
#
_symmetry.space_group_name_H-M   'P 1'
#
loop_
_entity.id
_entity.type
_entity.pdbx_description
1 polymer ?
#
loop_
_entity_poly.entity_id
_entity_poly.type
_entity_poly.pdbx_seq_one_letter_code
_entity_poly.pdbx_strand_id
1 'polypeptide(L)'
;MYPVKLVVVSFLMLLPAILWARSTGSKFSSPNMDKSCDKTIILDGDKLPGTYFSLSSGNYAQNLNCILTIKGQTSNQRIVIVIDKMDIACSGDKLVIYDGKIDQGTILNKNQSQQCGKNKYYLRTVNSNTAVFQFISNTDGKVGSGFQVMAAINFPVNTCSRGEGLYRCRNNYCISNLFNCDDRNWCGDDTQIGKDISRHTYYRKEKEALLLPARQFTVVSCHQSEPGFHMIQLKETKPPITLLQPATNQLVQIKSTPEVEPIPAEEEYYYELRNIKFKFMYHSLTDQLREEMGRLKVFFMFMGDLISFTNIQNFRNEIKLHPQWNCTYGMGHTSWTGALHDGRDRGPHPYYCPVGWKRYALYVTDNYDDRFKGWSICYHGTKFSYGLSILLSGLKPSTAIEHGAGIHVSPSIIYPSHPRFSEIRKIKPSEETNFFQGGRYVQFMLQCRVHPTSIKKIGPETLRVGNTTIDSNVENSVIEWVIDTKGKGIIDFNDPDATIVCTGIMIRVTDKHPGLLSESQWWYTSHLCNDTNHCVLGIDLTTLKNQKANEDRCNIIFS
;
A
#
# COMPACT_ATOMS: atom_id res chain seq x y z
N MET A 1 42.45 -38.40 15.15
CA MET A 1 43.06 -37.69 14.01
C MET A 1 43.01 -38.60 12.79
N TYR A 2 42.09 -38.34 11.88
CA TYR A 2 41.99 -38.96 10.56
C TYR A 2 41.69 -37.83 9.57
N PRO A 3 42.41 -37.70 8.44
CA PRO A 3 42.12 -36.66 7.46
C PRO A 3 41.13 -37.21 6.42
N VAL A 4 40.02 -36.51 6.21
CA VAL A 4 39.17 -36.74 5.04
C VAL A 4 39.34 -35.57 4.09
N LYS A 5 39.71 -35.93 2.87
CA LYS A 5 40.10 -35.08 1.75
C LYS A 5 38.90 -34.34 1.17
N LEU A 6 39.08 -33.04 0.96
CA LEU A 6 38.24 -32.17 0.16
C LEU A 6 38.46 -32.52 -1.32
N VAL A 7 37.40 -32.94 -2.03
CA VAL A 7 37.42 -33.11 -3.48
C VAL A 7 36.80 -31.86 -4.11
N VAL A 8 37.65 -31.06 -4.72
CA VAL A 8 37.29 -29.94 -5.60
C VAL A 8 37.25 -30.49 -7.02
N VAL A 9 36.07 -30.51 -7.64
CA VAL A 9 35.95 -30.73 -9.09
C VAL A 9 35.66 -29.38 -9.73
N SER A 10 36.70 -28.82 -10.35
CA SER A 10 36.60 -27.75 -11.33
C SER A 10 36.28 -28.35 -12.69
N PHE A 11 35.25 -27.85 -13.37
CA PHE A 11 35.15 -27.94 -14.82
C PHE A 11 35.02 -26.54 -15.38
N LEU A 12 36.07 -26.15 -16.09
CA LEU A 12 36.21 -24.90 -16.81
C LEU A 12 35.88 -25.17 -18.29
N MET A 13 35.15 -24.21 -18.89
CA MET A 13 35.01 -23.93 -20.32
C MET A 13 34.03 -24.78 -21.16
N LEU A 14 32.90 -24.16 -21.50
CA LEU A 14 32.44 -23.96 -22.89
C LEU A 14 31.33 -22.90 -22.93
N LEU A 15 31.72 -21.65 -23.19
CA LEU A 15 30.93 -20.58 -23.82
C LEU A 15 31.78 -20.13 -25.03
N PRO A 16 31.22 -19.79 -26.21
CA PRO A 16 30.14 -18.81 -26.31
C PRO A 16 29.14 -19.04 -27.47
N ALA A 17 27.85 -19.20 -27.17
CA ALA A 17 26.76 -18.89 -28.10
C ALA A 17 25.46 -18.78 -27.33
N ILE A 18 25.17 -17.61 -26.75
CA ILE A 18 23.84 -16.99 -26.59
C ILE A 18 24.19 -15.58 -26.07
N LEU A 19 24.53 -14.73 -27.03
CA LEU A 19 24.72 -13.30 -26.86
C LEU A 19 23.62 -12.68 -27.71
N TRP A 20 22.36 -12.81 -27.28
CA TRP A 20 21.21 -12.02 -27.76
C TRP A 20 19.94 -12.35 -26.94
N ALA A 21 19.89 -11.87 -25.71
CA ALA A 21 18.65 -11.57 -25.02
C ALA A 21 18.90 -10.29 -24.21
N ARG A 22 18.79 -9.15 -24.88
CA ARG A 22 18.91 -7.84 -24.25
C ARG A 22 17.75 -7.67 -23.26
N SER A 23 18.12 -7.48 -22.01
CA SER A 23 17.34 -6.79 -20.99
C SER A 23 16.70 -5.52 -21.56
N THR A 24 15.38 -5.47 -21.60
CA THR A 24 14.58 -4.26 -21.84
C THR A 24 13.99 -3.72 -20.53
N GLY A 25 14.77 -3.74 -19.45
CA GLY A 25 14.54 -2.82 -18.34
C GLY A 25 15.07 -1.45 -18.76
N SER A 26 14.22 -0.59 -19.35
CA SER A 26 14.61 0.75 -19.77
C SER A 26 14.96 1.60 -18.53
N LYS A 27 16.23 1.53 -18.11
CA LYS A 27 16.82 2.54 -17.22
C LYS A 27 16.73 3.87 -17.95
N PHE A 28 15.93 4.81 -17.44
CA PHE A 28 16.02 6.20 -17.86
C PHE A 28 17.46 6.65 -17.63
N SER A 29 18.25 6.80 -18.70
CA SER A 29 19.54 7.47 -18.59
C SER A 29 19.25 8.91 -18.22
N SER A 30 19.85 9.41 -17.14
CA SER A 30 19.75 10.82 -16.74
C SER A 30 20.99 11.56 -17.23
N PRO A 31 21.05 12.04 -18.49
CA PRO A 31 22.18 12.82 -18.94
C PRO A 31 22.33 14.11 -18.12
N ASN A 32 23.58 14.51 -17.89
CA ASN A 32 23.85 15.88 -17.48
C ASN A 32 23.88 16.77 -18.73
N MET A 33 23.28 17.95 -18.66
CA MET A 33 23.17 18.91 -19.76
C MET A 33 24.54 19.50 -20.10
N ASP A 34 25.42 19.74 -19.13
CA ASP A 34 26.80 20.17 -19.37
C ASP A 34 27.59 19.19 -20.28
N LYS A 35 27.38 17.89 -20.12
CA LYS A 35 27.94 16.80 -20.95
C LYS A 35 27.13 16.50 -22.21
N SER A 36 25.94 17.08 -22.31
CA SER A 36 25.00 16.88 -23.41
C SER A 36 24.72 18.19 -24.15
N CYS A 37 25.67 19.11 -24.04
CA CYS A 37 25.61 20.38 -24.71
C CYS A 37 25.49 20.21 -26.22
N ASP A 38 24.61 21.02 -26.82
CA ASP A 38 24.24 21.03 -28.23
C ASP A 38 23.63 19.72 -28.75
N LYS A 39 23.21 18.82 -27.85
CA LYS A 39 22.55 17.56 -28.23
C LYS A 39 21.04 17.73 -28.38
N THR A 40 20.46 16.81 -29.16
CA THR A 40 19.01 16.62 -29.27
C THR A 40 18.63 15.26 -28.70
N ILE A 41 17.68 15.23 -27.76
CA ILE A 41 17.05 14.01 -27.26
C ILE A 41 15.71 13.85 -27.96
N ILE A 42 15.52 12.73 -28.65
CA ILE A 42 14.27 12.39 -29.32
C ILE A 42 13.46 11.52 -28.36
N LEU A 43 12.26 11.98 -28.00
CA LEU A 43 11.30 11.18 -27.24
C LEU A 43 10.45 10.37 -28.23
N ASP A 44 10.27 9.10 -27.91
CA ASP A 44 9.50 8.12 -28.69
C ASP A 44 8.40 7.60 -27.75
N GLY A 45 7.13 7.74 -28.15
CA GLY A 45 5.99 7.42 -27.31
C GLY A 45 6.00 6.00 -26.73
N ASP A 46 6.56 5.06 -27.50
CA ASP A 46 6.53 3.64 -27.18
C ASP A 46 7.81 3.19 -26.46
N LYS A 47 8.95 3.81 -26.80
CA LYS A 47 10.27 3.39 -26.30
C LYS A 47 10.86 4.29 -25.23
N LEU A 48 10.59 5.59 -25.30
CA LEU A 48 11.14 6.61 -24.41
C LEU A 48 10.14 7.78 -24.28
N PRO A 49 9.02 7.58 -23.55
CA PRO A 49 7.94 8.57 -23.47
C PRO A 49 8.35 9.83 -22.70
N GLY A 50 9.48 9.79 -22.00
CA GLY A 50 10.07 10.94 -21.32
C GLY A 50 11.54 10.73 -21.02
N THR A 51 12.18 11.81 -20.57
CA THR A 51 13.59 11.82 -20.16
C THR A 51 13.74 12.67 -18.91
N TYR A 52 14.74 12.32 -18.12
CA TYR A 52 15.20 13.09 -16.98
C TYR A 52 16.59 13.63 -17.27
N PHE A 53 16.89 14.87 -16.89
CA PHE A 53 18.24 15.41 -17.03
C PHE A 53 18.51 16.49 -15.98
N SER A 54 19.77 16.68 -15.63
CA SER A 54 20.21 17.74 -14.71
C SER A 54 21.28 18.60 -15.38
N LEU A 55 21.60 19.77 -14.83
CA LEU A 55 22.71 20.57 -15.37
C LEU A 55 24.06 19.88 -15.14
N SER A 56 24.32 19.48 -13.90
CA SER A 56 25.57 18.88 -13.41
C SER A 56 25.27 18.00 -12.18
N SER A 57 26.23 17.17 -11.75
CA SER A 57 26.15 16.39 -10.49
C SER A 57 26.58 17.19 -9.25
N GLY A 58 26.95 18.45 -9.41
CA GLY A 58 27.41 19.38 -8.37
C GLY A 58 27.15 20.82 -8.79
N ASN A 59 27.97 21.76 -8.30
CA ASN A 59 27.88 23.16 -8.74
C ASN A 59 28.18 23.27 -10.23
N TYR A 60 27.42 24.11 -10.95
CA TYR A 60 27.65 24.31 -12.37
C TYR A 60 28.90 25.14 -12.64
N ALA A 61 29.50 24.94 -13.81
CA ALA A 61 30.64 25.71 -14.27
C ALA A 61 30.24 27.17 -14.60
N GLN A 62 31.17 28.09 -14.36
CA GLN A 62 31.07 29.47 -14.83
C GLN A 62 31.28 29.55 -16.34
N ASN A 63 30.81 30.64 -16.96
CA ASN A 63 30.94 30.89 -18.41
C ASN A 63 30.39 29.78 -19.29
N LEU A 64 29.34 29.11 -18.83
CA LEU A 64 28.67 28.06 -19.57
C LEU A 64 27.54 28.69 -20.40
N ASN A 65 27.51 28.44 -21.71
CA ASN A 65 26.34 28.69 -22.55
C ASN A 65 25.98 27.36 -23.21
N CYS A 66 24.99 26.68 -22.64
CA CYS A 66 24.67 25.32 -23.02
C CYS A 66 23.25 25.18 -23.54
N ILE A 67 23.10 24.51 -24.68
CA ILE A 67 21.81 24.29 -25.33
C ILE A 67 21.49 22.79 -25.34
N LEU A 68 20.28 22.42 -24.94
CA LEU A 68 19.77 21.06 -25.05
C LEU A 68 18.41 21.10 -25.72
N THR A 69 18.21 20.26 -26.74
CA THR A 69 16.93 20.18 -27.45
C THR A 69 16.20 18.89 -27.08
N ILE A 70 14.95 19.00 -26.64
CA ILE A 70 14.04 17.86 -26.48
C ILE A 70 13.01 17.90 -27.59
N LYS A 71 12.88 16.83 -28.36
CA LYS A 71 12.00 16.77 -29.54
C LYS A 71 11.15 15.51 -29.52
N GLY A 72 9.84 15.66 -29.69
CA GLY A 72 8.94 14.55 -29.97
C GLY A 72 9.17 14.01 -31.39
N GLN A 73 9.04 12.69 -31.54
CA GLN A 73 9.13 12.00 -32.82
C GLN A 73 8.14 12.52 -33.89
N THR A 74 6.95 12.97 -33.49
CA THR A 74 5.89 13.41 -34.42
C THR A 74 5.44 14.84 -34.13
N SER A 75 4.94 15.55 -35.16
CA SER A 75 4.56 16.97 -35.06
C SER A 75 3.32 17.25 -34.19
N ASN A 76 2.49 16.24 -33.96
CA ASN A 76 1.32 16.30 -33.08
C ASN A 76 1.68 16.15 -31.60
N GLN A 77 2.87 15.66 -31.26
CA GLN A 77 3.31 15.56 -29.87
C GLN A 77 3.57 16.94 -29.27
N ARG A 78 3.36 17.07 -27.97
CA ARG A 78 3.75 18.24 -27.17
C ARG A 78 4.67 17.80 -26.04
N ILE A 79 5.56 18.69 -25.60
CA ILE A 79 6.50 18.40 -24.52
C ILE A 79 5.98 19.06 -23.25
N VAL A 80 5.75 18.25 -22.23
CA VAL A 80 5.47 18.69 -20.87
C VAL A 80 6.78 18.71 -20.11
N ILE A 81 7.04 19.81 -19.42
CA ILE A 81 8.33 20.09 -18.77
C ILE A 81 8.06 20.35 -17.29
N VAL A 82 8.73 19.59 -16.43
CA VAL A 82 8.66 19.74 -14.98
C VAL A 82 10.04 20.09 -14.46
N ILE A 83 10.19 21.28 -13.88
CA ILE A 83 11.40 21.70 -13.18
C ILE A 83 11.32 21.20 -11.74
N ASP A 84 11.96 20.06 -11.49
CA ASP A 84 11.91 19.35 -10.21
C ASP A 84 12.88 19.96 -9.19
N LYS A 85 14.01 20.49 -9.65
CA LYS A 85 14.98 21.23 -8.83
C LYS A 85 15.53 22.41 -9.60
N MET A 86 15.74 23.53 -8.92
CA MET A 86 16.39 24.72 -9.46
C MET A 86 17.19 25.41 -8.36
N ASP A 87 18.38 25.86 -8.70
CA ASP A 87 19.33 26.57 -7.83
C ASP A 87 20.37 27.28 -8.72
N ILE A 88 19.93 28.38 -9.32
CA ILE A 88 20.70 29.18 -10.29
C ILE A 88 20.86 30.59 -9.71
N ALA A 89 22.06 31.15 -9.74
CA ALA A 89 22.31 32.51 -9.25
C ALA A 89 21.67 33.56 -10.17
N CYS A 90 20.78 34.39 -9.63
CA CYS A 90 20.08 35.42 -10.43
C CYS A 90 20.96 36.62 -10.84
N SER A 91 22.23 36.65 -10.44
CA SER A 91 23.18 37.71 -10.78
C SER A 91 23.81 37.51 -12.16
N GLY A 92 23.00 37.19 -13.18
CA GLY A 92 23.44 36.99 -14.56
C GLY A 92 23.23 35.57 -15.10
N ASP A 93 23.10 34.56 -14.22
CA ASP A 93 22.85 33.19 -14.66
C ASP A 93 21.35 32.95 -14.90
N LYS A 94 21.02 32.14 -15.91
CA LYS A 94 19.64 31.83 -16.26
C LYS A 94 19.48 30.56 -17.08
N LEU A 95 18.36 29.87 -16.86
CA LEU A 95 17.79 28.85 -17.73
C LEU A 95 16.64 29.46 -18.54
N VAL A 96 16.75 29.49 -19.86
CA VAL A 96 15.70 29.94 -20.77
C VAL A 96 15.14 28.73 -21.53
N ILE A 97 13.82 28.61 -21.60
CA ILE A 97 13.15 27.48 -22.24
C ILE A 97 12.28 28.02 -23.38
N TYR A 98 12.50 27.54 -24.59
CA TYR A 98 11.81 27.98 -25.82
C TYR A 98 10.83 26.90 -26.31
N ASP A 99 9.65 27.34 -26.76
CA ASP A 99 8.69 26.52 -27.52
C ASP A 99 9.07 26.56 -29.01
N GLY A 100 9.82 25.55 -29.47
CA GLY A 100 10.45 25.54 -30.79
C GLY A 100 11.93 25.90 -30.75
N LYS A 101 12.44 26.49 -31.83
CA LYS A 101 13.85 26.86 -31.99
C LYS A 101 14.19 28.13 -31.18
N ILE A 102 15.47 28.32 -30.85
CA ILE A 102 15.94 29.47 -30.05
C ILE A 102 15.65 30.85 -30.69
N ASP A 103 15.68 30.92 -32.02
CA ASP A 103 15.55 32.13 -32.83
C ASP A 103 14.11 32.44 -33.25
N GLN A 104 13.24 31.43 -33.26
CA GLN A 104 11.86 31.51 -33.74
C GLN A 104 10.81 31.22 -32.67
N GLY A 105 11.22 30.53 -31.60
CA GLY A 105 10.35 30.02 -30.56
C GLY A 105 10.01 31.06 -29.51
N THR A 106 8.80 30.97 -28.97
CA THR A 106 8.41 31.81 -27.84
C THR A 106 9.05 31.29 -26.55
N ILE A 107 9.59 32.18 -25.73
CA ILE A 107 10.09 31.83 -24.39
C ILE A 107 8.90 31.38 -23.53
N LEU A 108 8.98 30.18 -22.95
CA LEU A 108 7.97 29.58 -22.09
C LEU A 108 8.07 30.10 -20.64
N ASN A 109 9.28 30.27 -20.11
CA ASN A 109 9.53 30.83 -18.78
C ASN A 109 9.90 32.32 -18.86
N LYS A 110 8.96 33.16 -19.30
CA LYS A 110 9.20 34.60 -19.51
C LYS A 110 9.60 35.36 -18.25
N ASN A 111 9.13 34.91 -17.08
CA ASN A 111 9.41 35.58 -15.82
C ASN A 111 10.85 35.30 -15.38
N GLN A 112 11.59 36.35 -15.00
CA GLN A 112 12.97 36.21 -14.53
C GLN A 112 13.10 35.24 -13.35
N SER A 113 12.12 35.21 -12.46
CA SER A 113 12.06 34.28 -11.31
C SER A 113 11.86 32.81 -11.69
N GLN A 114 11.48 32.53 -12.95
CA GLN A 114 11.45 31.18 -13.52
C GLN A 114 12.74 30.88 -14.28
N GLN A 115 13.58 31.87 -14.56
CA GLN A 115 14.84 31.67 -15.26
C GLN A 115 16.01 31.46 -14.31
N CYS A 116 15.93 31.94 -13.07
CA CYS A 116 16.94 31.75 -12.04
C CYS A 116 16.28 31.52 -10.66
N GLY A 117 17.09 31.29 -9.63
CA GLY A 117 16.63 31.09 -8.26
C GLY A 117 16.31 29.63 -7.95
N LYS A 118 15.31 29.41 -7.08
CA LYS A 118 14.99 28.09 -6.51
C LYS A 118 13.56 27.61 -6.77
N ASN A 119 12.86 28.27 -7.70
CA ASN A 119 11.45 28.01 -7.94
C ASN A 119 11.27 26.72 -8.76
N LYS A 120 10.38 25.85 -8.29
CA LYS A 120 9.86 24.73 -9.08
C LYS A 120 8.65 25.21 -9.86
N TYR A 121 8.51 24.77 -11.11
CA TYR A 121 7.37 25.11 -11.94
C TYR A 121 7.20 24.10 -13.08
N TYR A 122 6.05 24.14 -13.73
CA TYR A 122 5.73 23.33 -14.89
C TYR A 122 5.56 24.23 -16.12
N LEU A 123 5.89 23.70 -17.29
CA LEU A 123 5.68 24.34 -18.57
C LEU A 123 5.18 23.31 -19.59
N ARG A 124 4.70 23.82 -20.72
CA ARG A 124 4.28 22.99 -21.83
C ARG A 124 4.54 23.70 -23.14
N THR A 125 4.98 22.97 -24.16
CA THR A 125 4.97 23.49 -25.53
C THR A 125 3.54 23.58 -26.05
N VAL A 126 3.24 24.68 -26.74
CA VAL A 126 1.91 24.96 -27.29
C VAL A 126 1.95 24.71 -28.80
N ASN A 127 2.94 25.28 -29.46
CA ASN A 127 2.99 25.36 -30.92
C ASN A 127 3.96 24.36 -31.55
N SER A 128 4.89 23.82 -30.77
CA SER A 128 5.92 22.91 -31.25
C SER A 128 5.88 21.55 -30.56
N ASN A 129 6.40 20.54 -31.24
CA ASN A 129 6.80 19.27 -30.64
C ASN A 129 8.24 19.31 -30.09
N THR A 130 8.84 20.49 -30.03
CA THR A 130 10.24 20.70 -29.65
C THR A 130 10.32 21.73 -28.52
N ALA A 131 11.07 21.42 -27.47
CA ALA A 131 11.45 22.34 -26.40
C ALA A 131 12.97 22.51 -26.39
N VAL A 132 13.45 23.75 -26.42
CA VAL A 132 14.89 24.05 -26.35
C VAL A 132 15.21 24.67 -24.99
N PHE A 133 16.17 24.09 -24.29
CA PHE A 133 16.69 24.56 -23.00
C PHE A 133 18.03 25.22 -23.23
N GLN A 134 18.17 26.48 -22.83
CA GLN A 134 19.43 27.21 -22.87
C GLN A 134 19.82 27.64 -21.46
N PHE A 135 20.93 27.13 -20.95
CA PHE A 135 21.49 27.57 -19.69
C PHE A 135 22.70 28.49 -19.94
N ILE A 136 22.71 29.66 -19.30
CA ILE A 136 23.78 30.65 -19.39
C ILE A 136 24.27 30.92 -17.97
N SER A 137 25.59 30.82 -17.74
CA SER A 137 26.25 31.27 -16.50
C SER A 137 27.36 32.29 -16.79
N ASN A 138 27.60 33.21 -15.85
CA ASN A 138 28.62 34.25 -15.95
C ASN A 138 29.85 33.98 -15.05
N THR A 139 30.73 34.98 -14.90
CA THR A 139 32.00 34.92 -14.16
C THR A 139 31.90 35.21 -12.66
N ASP A 140 30.75 35.62 -12.14
CA ASP A 140 30.69 36.41 -10.89
C ASP A 140 30.79 35.58 -9.59
N GLY A 141 31.43 34.41 -9.64
CA GLY A 141 31.78 33.63 -8.45
C GLY A 141 30.64 32.84 -7.81
N LYS A 142 29.39 33.30 -7.96
CA LYS A 142 28.21 32.68 -7.33
C LYS A 142 27.67 31.55 -8.20
N VAL A 143 28.05 30.32 -7.85
CA VAL A 143 27.51 29.11 -8.49
C VAL A 143 26.52 28.42 -7.55
N GLY A 144 25.40 27.97 -8.11
CA GLY A 144 24.45 27.08 -7.44
C GLY A 144 24.58 25.64 -7.91
N SER A 145 23.70 24.76 -7.40
CA SER A 145 23.65 23.35 -7.77
C SER A 145 22.92 23.06 -9.10
N GLY A 146 22.51 24.11 -9.83
CA GLY A 146 21.95 24.01 -11.18
C GLY A 146 20.48 23.67 -11.17
N PHE A 147 20.04 22.76 -12.03
CA PHE A 147 18.64 22.37 -12.13
C PHE A 147 18.48 20.90 -12.47
N GLN A 148 17.25 20.44 -12.32
CA GLN A 148 16.81 19.09 -12.65
C GLN A 148 15.46 19.17 -13.33
N VAL A 149 15.38 18.61 -14.54
CA VAL A 149 14.22 18.67 -15.42
C VAL A 149 13.77 17.27 -15.76
N MET A 150 12.45 17.08 -15.75
CA MET A 150 11.82 15.97 -16.43
C MET A 150 11.00 16.48 -17.60
N ALA A 151 11.23 15.92 -18.78
CA ALA A 151 10.49 16.26 -20.00
C ALA A 151 9.80 15.00 -20.53
N ALA A 152 8.51 15.10 -20.84
CA ALA A 152 7.72 13.97 -21.32
C ALA A 152 6.83 14.37 -22.51
N ILE A 153 6.49 13.39 -23.36
CA ILE A 153 5.53 13.58 -24.44
C ILE A 153 4.11 13.57 -23.88
N ASN A 154 3.28 14.46 -24.44
CA ASN A 154 1.84 14.43 -24.34
C ASN A 154 1.20 14.41 -25.74
N PHE A 155 0.15 13.62 -25.93
CA PHE A 155 -0.54 13.35 -27.19
C PHE A 155 -1.91 14.04 -27.23
N PRO A 156 -2.37 14.59 -28.36
CA PRO A 156 -3.76 15.04 -28.50
C PRO A 156 -4.75 13.86 -28.42
N VAL A 157 -5.98 14.09 -27.95
CA VAL A 157 -6.94 12.99 -27.67
C VAL A 157 -7.34 12.15 -28.87
N ASN A 158 -7.27 12.69 -30.09
CA ASN A 158 -7.57 11.95 -31.31
C ASN A 158 -6.55 10.82 -31.60
N THR A 159 -5.40 10.83 -30.92
CA THR A 159 -4.39 9.74 -30.99
C THR A 159 -4.49 8.73 -29.85
N CYS A 160 -5.45 8.87 -28.94
CA CYS A 160 -5.61 7.96 -27.81
C CYS A 160 -6.49 6.79 -28.20
N SER A 161 -5.92 5.85 -28.95
CA SER A 161 -6.57 4.59 -29.25
C SER A 161 -6.81 3.82 -27.93
N ARG A 162 -8.05 3.38 -27.70
CA ARG A 162 -8.43 2.53 -26.56
C ARG A 162 -7.70 1.18 -26.68
N GLY A 163 -6.50 1.07 -26.12
CA GLY A 163 -5.76 -0.20 -26.08
C GLY A 163 -4.27 -0.15 -25.76
N GLU A 164 -3.59 1.00 -25.88
CA GLU A 164 -2.12 1.03 -26.04
C GLU A 164 -1.36 1.79 -24.95
N GLY A 165 -1.62 1.52 -23.67
CA GLY A 165 -0.73 2.03 -22.62
C GLY A 165 -0.69 3.56 -22.45
N LEU A 166 -1.74 4.29 -22.86
CA LEU A 166 -1.89 5.74 -22.67
C LEU A 166 -3.04 6.06 -21.70
N TYR A 167 -2.86 7.07 -20.85
CA TYR A 167 -3.87 7.62 -19.92
C TYR A 167 -4.44 8.92 -20.48
N ARG A 168 -5.78 9.03 -20.52
CA ARG A 168 -6.48 10.20 -21.06
C ARG A 168 -6.74 11.26 -19.98
N CYS A 169 -6.14 12.43 -20.16
CA CYS A 169 -6.36 13.64 -19.37
C CYS A 169 -7.71 14.31 -19.69
N ARG A 170 -8.20 15.18 -18.77
CA ARG A 170 -9.47 15.91 -18.96
C ARG A 170 -9.37 16.99 -20.03
N ASN A 171 -8.19 17.59 -20.21
CA ASN A 171 -7.89 18.63 -21.18
C ASN A 171 -7.73 18.13 -22.62
N ASN A 172 -8.27 16.95 -22.94
CA ASN A 172 -8.19 16.32 -24.25
C ASN A 172 -6.77 16.03 -24.73
N TYR A 173 -5.89 15.67 -23.81
CA TYR A 173 -4.61 15.07 -24.13
C TYR A 173 -4.43 13.71 -23.46
N CYS A 174 -3.37 12.99 -23.83
CA CYS A 174 -3.02 11.72 -23.23
C CYS A 174 -1.52 11.60 -22.98
N ILE A 175 -1.20 11.02 -21.83
CA ILE A 175 0.16 10.75 -21.40
C ILE A 175 0.41 9.24 -21.42
N SER A 176 1.66 8.82 -21.37
CA SER A 176 1.98 7.40 -21.15
C SER A 176 1.43 6.92 -19.80
N ASN A 177 0.87 5.71 -19.73
CA ASN A 177 0.43 5.08 -18.48
C ASN A 177 1.57 4.94 -17.46
N LEU A 178 2.83 4.94 -17.91
CA LEU A 178 4.00 4.95 -17.04
C LEU A 178 4.08 6.20 -16.15
N PHE A 179 3.40 7.27 -16.54
CA PHE A 179 3.32 8.53 -15.81
C PHE A 179 2.06 8.67 -14.95
N ASN A 180 1.28 7.59 -14.81
CA ASN A 180 0.11 7.58 -13.95
C ASN A 180 0.53 7.38 -12.48
N CYS A 181 -0.06 8.15 -11.56
CA CYS A 181 0.16 8.04 -10.11
C CYS A 181 1.59 8.33 -9.59
N ASP A 182 2.39 9.17 -10.26
CA ASP A 182 3.77 9.51 -9.84
C ASP A 182 3.91 10.86 -9.11
N ASP A 183 2.80 11.39 -8.58
CA ASP A 183 2.67 12.69 -7.89
C ASP A 183 3.01 13.93 -8.74
N ARG A 184 3.18 13.80 -10.07
CA ARG A 184 3.46 14.90 -10.99
C ARG A 184 2.25 15.21 -11.89
N ASN A 185 2.16 16.45 -12.37
CA ASN A 185 1.06 16.93 -13.23
C ASN A 185 1.38 16.85 -14.73
N TRP A 186 1.57 15.65 -15.26
CA TRP A 186 1.81 15.43 -16.69
C TRP A 186 0.64 15.85 -17.59
N CYS A 187 -0.59 15.84 -17.08
CA CYS A 187 -1.73 16.35 -17.80
C CYS A 187 -1.73 17.89 -17.86
N GLY A 188 -1.11 18.58 -16.89
CA GLY A 188 -1.15 20.04 -16.79
C GLY A 188 -2.52 20.62 -16.39
N ASP A 189 -3.46 19.76 -16.01
CA ASP A 189 -4.84 20.09 -15.62
C ASP A 189 -5.28 19.36 -14.35
N ASP A 190 -4.31 18.76 -13.65
CA ASP A 190 -4.46 18.02 -12.40
C ASP A 190 -5.25 16.70 -12.50
N THR A 191 -5.71 16.28 -13.68
CA THR A 191 -6.58 15.09 -13.83
C THR A 191 -5.93 13.79 -13.37
N GLN A 192 -4.60 13.72 -13.51
CA GLN A 192 -3.80 12.55 -13.14
C GLN A 192 -3.19 12.65 -11.73
N ILE A 193 -3.23 13.82 -11.09
CA ILE A 193 -2.70 14.00 -9.74
C ILE A 193 -3.77 13.55 -8.75
N GLY A 194 -4.18 12.29 -8.87
CA GLY A 194 -5.10 11.66 -7.94
C GLY A 194 -4.39 11.34 -6.63
N LYS A 195 -4.16 12.36 -5.80
CA LYS A 195 -4.16 12.23 -4.34
C LYS A 195 -5.02 13.35 -3.74
N ASP A 196 -6.32 13.10 -3.68
CA ASP A 196 -7.22 13.84 -2.80
C ASP A 196 -6.97 13.39 -1.36
N ILE A 197 -6.34 14.27 -0.57
CA ILE A 197 -6.05 14.08 0.86
C ILE A 197 -6.90 15.00 1.75
N SER A 198 -7.99 15.58 1.24
CA SER A 198 -8.85 16.56 1.95
C SER A 198 -9.57 16.03 3.21
N ARG A 199 -9.30 14.79 3.65
CA ARG A 199 -10.06 14.09 4.72
C ARG A 199 -9.21 13.38 5.78
N HIS A 200 -8.07 13.91 6.19
CA HIS A 200 -7.28 13.29 7.25
C HIS A 200 -7.11 14.21 8.48
N THR A 201 -7.43 13.66 9.66
CA THR A 201 -7.40 14.26 11.01
C THR A 201 -6.62 13.36 11.96
N TYR A 202 -5.90 13.92 12.95
CA TYR A 202 -5.20 13.16 14.02
C TYR A 202 -5.68 13.52 15.44
N TYR A 203 -5.61 12.52 16.34
CA TYR A 203 -5.90 12.58 17.77
C TYR A 203 -4.63 12.46 18.63
N ARG A 204 -4.73 12.99 19.87
CA ARG A 204 -3.64 13.39 20.78
C ARG A 204 -2.96 12.28 21.61
N LYS A 205 -3.18 10.98 21.32
CA LYS A 205 -2.71 9.87 22.21
C LYS A 205 -1.88 8.76 21.54
N GLU A 206 -1.53 8.87 20.26
CA GLU A 206 -0.72 7.85 19.58
C GLU A 206 0.55 8.45 18.97
N LYS A 207 1.67 7.69 19.04
CA LYS A 207 3.02 8.09 18.63
C LYS A 207 3.20 8.03 17.10
N GLU A 208 2.34 8.71 16.37
CA GLU A 208 2.38 8.95 14.92
C GLU A 208 2.11 10.44 14.62
N ALA A 209 2.42 10.95 13.41
CA ALA A 209 2.16 12.36 13.04
C ALA A 209 1.46 12.53 11.68
N LEU A 210 0.27 13.15 11.68
CA LEU A 210 -0.20 14.02 10.59
C LEU A 210 0.07 15.47 10.96
N LEU A 211 0.30 16.27 9.92
CA LEU A 211 0.31 17.72 9.96
C LEU A 211 -1.13 18.24 9.80
N LEU A 212 -1.64 19.00 10.80
CA LEU A 212 -2.97 19.64 10.75
C LEU A 212 -2.99 20.83 9.77
N PRO A 213 -4.14 21.14 9.12
CA PRO A 213 -4.31 22.37 8.36
C PRO A 213 -4.24 23.59 9.29
N ALA A 214 -3.56 24.64 8.81
CA ALA A 214 -3.26 25.93 9.47
C ALA A 214 -1.96 26.06 10.27
N ARG A 215 -1.05 25.08 10.24
CA ARG A 215 0.36 25.29 10.63
C ARG A 215 1.22 25.43 9.39
N GLN A 216 1.96 26.53 9.29
CA GLN A 216 2.92 26.73 8.21
C GLN A 216 4.27 26.18 8.67
N PHE A 217 4.85 25.26 7.91
CA PHE A 217 6.19 24.75 8.19
C PHE A 217 7.15 25.20 7.09
N THR A 218 8.40 25.40 7.47
CA THR A 218 9.51 25.62 6.54
C THR A 218 10.46 24.44 6.61
N VAL A 219 10.94 23.97 5.47
CA VAL A 219 11.99 22.94 5.43
C VAL A 219 13.30 23.57 5.90
N VAL A 220 13.85 23.05 6.99
CA VAL A 220 15.12 23.49 7.57
C VAL A 220 16.28 22.82 6.88
N SER A 221 16.17 21.51 6.66
CA SER A 221 17.19 20.73 5.97
C SER A 221 16.56 19.49 5.34
N CYS A 222 17.20 18.99 4.28
CA CYS A 222 16.88 17.71 3.68
C CYS A 222 18.20 16.97 3.50
N HIS A 223 18.32 15.79 4.10
CA HIS A 223 19.49 14.95 4.00
C HIS A 223 19.14 13.67 3.25
N GLN A 224 19.87 13.40 2.18
CA GLN A 224 19.73 12.19 1.39
C GLN A 224 20.94 11.32 1.69
N SER A 225 20.74 10.29 2.52
CA SER A 225 21.83 9.36 2.85
C SER A 225 22.04 8.34 1.74
N GLU A 226 20.99 7.97 0.99
CA GLU A 226 21.05 7.01 -0.12
C GLU A 226 19.99 7.26 -1.23
N PRO A 227 20.16 6.69 -2.44
CA PRO A 227 19.17 6.78 -3.52
C PRO A 227 17.80 6.24 -3.08
N GLY A 228 16.76 7.09 -3.12
CA GLY A 228 15.41 6.73 -2.70
C GLY A 228 15.11 6.95 -1.22
N PHE A 229 16.04 7.51 -0.43
CA PHE A 229 15.81 7.86 0.97
C PHE A 229 16.12 9.32 1.26
N HIS A 230 15.09 10.07 1.65
CA HIS A 230 15.21 11.48 2.04
C HIS A 230 14.75 11.66 3.48
N MET A 231 15.57 12.37 4.28
CA MET A 231 15.25 12.78 5.63
C MET A 231 15.03 14.29 5.63
N ILE A 232 13.80 14.75 5.93
CA ILE A 232 13.44 16.16 5.86
C ILE A 232 13.19 16.70 7.26
N GLN A 233 13.95 17.71 7.66
CA GLN A 233 13.77 18.45 8.90
C GLN A 233 12.86 19.65 8.66
N LEU A 234 11.80 19.79 9.46
CA LEU A 234 10.83 20.88 9.36
C LEU A 234 10.89 21.79 10.60
N LYS A 235 10.69 23.10 10.40
CA LYS A 235 10.52 24.11 11.46
C LYS A 235 9.18 24.78 11.31
N GLU A 236 8.41 24.79 12.39
CA GLU A 236 7.11 25.44 12.44
C GLU A 236 7.24 26.96 12.39
N THR A 237 6.34 27.61 11.66
CA THR A 237 6.24 29.06 11.49
C THR A 237 4.81 29.53 11.74
N LYS A 238 4.66 30.79 12.15
CA LYS A 238 3.36 31.39 12.47
C LYS A 238 2.55 31.64 11.18
N PRO A 239 1.31 31.16 11.06
CA PRO A 239 0.52 31.34 9.84
C PRO A 239 0.14 32.82 9.59
N PRO A 240 -0.05 33.24 8.33
CA PRO A 240 -0.37 34.61 7.96
C PRO A 240 -1.82 35.04 8.28
N ILE A 241 -2.69 34.10 8.66
CA ILE A 241 -4.06 34.38 9.06
C ILE A 241 -4.17 34.19 10.57
N THR A 242 -4.67 35.21 11.27
CA THR A 242 -4.96 35.13 12.71
C THR A 242 -6.00 34.03 12.92
N LEU A 243 -5.62 32.98 13.65
CA LEU A 243 -6.52 31.89 14.01
C LEU A 243 -7.74 32.46 14.73
N LEU A 244 -8.95 32.17 14.23
CA LEU A 244 -10.20 32.56 14.87
C LEU A 244 -10.22 32.01 16.29
N GLN A 245 -10.32 32.89 17.28
CA GLN A 245 -10.48 32.46 18.66
C GLN A 245 -11.85 31.77 18.83
N PRO A 246 -11.97 30.79 19.73
CA PRO A 246 -13.25 30.17 20.02
C PRO A 246 -14.23 31.28 20.42
N ALA A 247 -15.44 31.26 19.87
CA ALA A 247 -16.46 32.22 20.23
C ALA A 247 -16.67 32.19 21.75
N THR A 248 -16.39 33.31 22.39
CA THR A 248 -16.76 33.57 23.78
C THR A 248 -18.28 33.55 23.84
N ASN A 249 -18.86 32.45 24.33
CA ASN A 249 -20.30 32.34 24.53
C ASN A 249 -20.76 33.45 25.48
N GLN A 250 -21.60 34.35 24.99
CA GLN A 250 -22.47 35.16 25.83
C GLN A 250 -23.45 34.25 26.57
N LEU A 251 -23.63 34.56 27.85
CA LEU A 251 -24.45 33.87 28.84
C LEU A 251 -25.90 33.69 28.40
N VAL A 252 -26.36 32.44 28.36
CA VAL A 252 -27.77 32.09 28.61
C VAL A 252 -27.79 31.02 29.69
N GLN A 253 -28.34 31.37 30.85
CA GLN A 253 -28.55 30.47 31.98
C GLN A 253 -29.65 29.46 31.65
N ILE A 254 -29.37 28.15 31.76
CA ILE A 254 -30.30 27.09 32.18
C ILE A 254 -29.47 25.96 32.85
N LYS A 255 -30.08 25.35 33.87
CA LYS A 255 -29.53 24.54 34.98
C LYS A 255 -28.93 23.16 34.63
N SER A 256 -27.83 22.87 35.34
CA SER A 256 -27.28 21.59 35.85
C SER A 256 -27.21 20.33 34.95
N THR A 257 -25.99 20.04 34.48
CA THR A 257 -25.45 18.73 34.06
C THR A 257 -24.71 18.04 35.23
N PRO A 258 -24.48 16.70 35.20
CA PRO A 258 -23.69 15.99 36.20
C PRO A 258 -22.18 16.18 35.99
N GLU A 259 -21.42 16.10 37.08
CA GLU A 259 -19.95 16.11 37.13
C GLU A 259 -19.33 15.03 36.25
N VAL A 260 -18.32 15.44 35.46
CA VAL A 260 -17.37 14.51 34.84
C VAL A 260 -16.26 14.27 35.86
N GLU A 261 -16.12 13.04 36.33
CA GLU A 261 -15.05 12.66 37.26
C GLU A 261 -13.66 12.82 36.61
N PRO A 262 -12.67 13.33 37.36
CA PRO A 262 -11.29 13.40 36.90
C PRO A 262 -10.67 12.00 36.77
N ILE A 263 -9.84 11.83 35.74
CA ILE A 263 -9.02 10.63 35.53
C ILE A 263 -8.12 10.43 36.77
N PRO A 264 -8.09 9.23 37.39
CA PRO A 264 -7.30 8.98 38.59
C PRO A 264 -5.79 9.19 38.33
N ALA A 265 -5.11 9.85 39.26
CA ALA A 265 -3.67 10.13 39.22
C ALA A 265 -2.79 8.87 39.09
N GLU A 266 -3.33 7.69 39.37
CA GLU A 266 -2.64 6.40 39.19
C GLU A 266 -2.37 6.06 37.71
N GLU A 267 -3.25 6.41 36.77
CA GLU A 267 -3.02 6.10 35.34
C GLU A 267 -1.86 6.91 34.75
N GLU A 268 -1.67 8.15 35.20
CA GLU A 268 -0.58 9.03 34.76
C GLU A 268 0.78 8.54 35.30
N TYR A 269 0.79 8.03 36.54
CA TYR A 269 1.98 7.41 37.15
C TYR A 269 2.41 6.11 36.45
N TYR A 270 1.47 5.24 36.08
CA TYR A 270 1.76 3.99 35.34
C TYR A 270 2.27 4.24 33.92
N TYR A 271 1.87 5.36 33.29
CA TYR A 271 2.35 5.76 31.97
C TYR A 271 3.83 6.18 32.00
N GLU A 272 4.24 6.98 32.98
CA GLU A 272 5.64 7.40 33.18
C GLU A 272 6.56 6.21 33.46
N LEU A 273 6.14 5.28 34.34
CA LEU A 273 6.91 4.07 34.65
C LEU A 273 7.12 3.16 33.42
N ARG A 274 6.14 3.05 32.52
CA ARG A 274 6.28 2.27 31.27
C ARG A 274 7.26 2.92 30.30
N ASN A 275 7.24 4.25 30.16
CA ASN A 275 8.17 4.99 29.30
C ASN A 275 9.62 4.89 29.79
N ILE A 276 9.84 4.90 31.11
CA ILE A 276 11.17 4.72 31.72
C ILE A 276 11.71 3.31 31.44
N LYS A 277 10.90 2.26 31.65
CA LYS A 277 11.29 0.87 31.35
C LYS A 277 11.64 0.66 29.88
N PHE A 278 10.90 1.28 28.96
CA PHE A 278 11.17 1.17 27.53
C PHE A 278 12.49 1.82 27.12
N LYS A 279 12.77 3.04 27.62
CA LYS A 279 14.06 3.71 27.37
C LYS A 279 15.24 2.89 27.90
N PHE A 280 15.09 2.32 29.09
CA PHE A 280 16.13 1.47 29.68
C PHE A 280 16.39 0.22 28.83
N MET A 281 15.34 -0.47 28.37
CA MET A 281 15.49 -1.61 27.45
C MET A 281 16.17 -1.23 26.14
N TYR A 282 15.78 -0.12 25.51
CA TYR A 282 16.38 0.33 24.24
C TYR A 282 17.89 0.64 24.38
N HIS A 283 18.28 1.29 25.48
CA HIS A 283 19.69 1.59 25.76
C HIS A 283 20.51 0.34 26.15
N SER A 284 19.86 -0.74 26.56
CA SER A 284 20.51 -2.03 26.82
C SER A 284 20.76 -2.89 25.57
N LEU A 285 20.27 -2.47 24.39
CA LEU A 285 20.50 -3.16 23.13
C LEU A 285 21.90 -2.88 22.55
N THR A 286 22.48 -3.86 21.88
CA THR A 286 23.74 -3.69 21.14
C THR A 286 23.57 -2.72 19.97
N ASP A 287 24.65 -2.05 19.54
CA ASP A 287 24.60 -1.09 18.43
C ASP A 287 24.10 -1.73 17.13
N GLN A 288 24.50 -2.98 16.86
CA GLN A 288 24.03 -3.77 15.73
C GLN A 288 22.52 -4.00 15.77
N LEU A 289 21.94 -4.32 16.93
CA LEU A 289 20.49 -4.51 17.05
C LEU A 289 19.73 -3.18 16.90
N ARG A 290 20.28 -2.08 17.41
CA ARG A 290 19.71 -0.73 17.25
C ARG A 290 19.73 -0.30 15.79
N GLU A 291 20.79 -0.61 15.05
CA GLU A 291 20.90 -0.35 13.62
C GLU A 291 19.89 -1.18 12.81
N GLU A 292 19.76 -2.48 13.09
CA GLU A 292 18.78 -3.35 12.45
C GLU A 292 17.33 -2.97 12.77
N MET A 293 17.04 -2.55 14.01
CA MET A 293 15.73 -1.97 14.37
C MET A 293 15.43 -0.66 13.62
N GLY A 294 16.47 0.12 13.29
CA GLY A 294 16.35 1.31 12.45
C GLY A 294 16.05 1.00 10.97
N ARG A 295 16.35 -0.22 10.50
CA ARG A 295 16.12 -0.67 9.11
C ARG A 295 14.70 -1.18 8.87
N LEU A 296 14.00 -1.66 9.91
CA LEU A 296 12.61 -2.11 9.85
C LEU A 296 11.64 -0.91 9.80
N LYS A 297 11.12 -0.59 8.61
CA LYS A 297 10.21 0.56 8.38
C LYS A 297 8.78 0.41 8.94
N VAL A 298 8.56 -0.47 9.93
CA VAL A 298 7.29 -0.59 10.67
C VAL A 298 7.61 -0.91 12.13
N PHE A 299 7.13 -0.08 13.07
CA PHE A 299 7.32 -0.32 14.50
C PHE A 299 6.54 -1.58 14.92
N PHE A 300 7.26 -2.66 15.18
CA PHE A 300 6.74 -3.84 15.88
C PHE A 300 7.27 -3.80 17.32
N MET A 301 6.39 -3.67 18.31
CA MET A 301 6.80 -3.84 19.71
C MET A 301 6.73 -5.33 20.04
N PHE A 302 7.83 -6.03 19.78
CA PHE A 302 7.99 -7.43 20.15
C PHE A 302 8.21 -7.54 21.67
N MET A 303 7.28 -8.21 22.36
CA MET A 303 7.29 -8.36 23.83
C MET A 303 7.84 -9.73 24.29
N GLY A 304 8.50 -10.47 23.40
CA GLY A 304 9.18 -11.72 23.73
C GLY A 304 10.68 -11.53 24.02
N ASP A 305 11.38 -12.59 24.40
CA ASP A 305 12.81 -12.55 24.66
C ASP A 305 13.65 -12.33 23.39
N LEU A 306 14.90 -11.90 23.56
CA LEU A 306 15.81 -11.56 22.45
C LEU A 306 16.10 -12.74 21.48
N ILE A 307 16.00 -13.98 21.96
CA ILE A 307 16.23 -15.20 21.17
C ILE A 307 15.03 -15.42 20.24
N SER A 308 13.83 -15.18 20.75
CA SER A 308 12.61 -15.20 19.95
C SER A 308 12.61 -14.08 18.89
N PHE A 309 13.21 -12.92 19.17
CA PHE A 309 13.36 -11.80 18.21
C PHE A 309 14.36 -12.08 17.08
N THR A 310 15.47 -12.78 17.34
CA THR A 310 16.45 -13.11 16.29
C THR A 310 15.88 -14.09 15.25
N ASN A 311 14.91 -14.92 15.64
CA ASN A 311 14.16 -15.78 14.71
C ASN A 311 13.16 -15.02 13.82
N ILE A 312 12.85 -13.74 14.14
CA ILE A 312 11.90 -12.87 13.40
C ILE A 312 12.52 -12.26 12.14
N GLN A 313 13.86 -12.20 12.03
CA GLN A 313 14.53 -11.60 10.87
C GLN A 313 14.30 -12.35 9.54
N ASN A 314 13.69 -13.54 9.57
CA ASN A 314 13.32 -14.29 8.37
C ASN A 314 11.94 -13.88 7.79
N PHE A 315 11.24 -12.91 8.39
CA PHE A 315 9.89 -12.54 7.99
C PHE A 315 9.79 -11.64 6.76
N ARG A 316 8.55 -11.46 6.28
CA ARG A 316 8.23 -10.62 5.14
C ARG A 316 8.61 -9.16 5.43
N ASN A 317 9.59 -8.64 4.70
CA ASN A 317 9.99 -7.23 4.81
C ASN A 317 8.90 -6.26 4.33
N GLU A 318 7.94 -6.75 3.53
CA GLU A 318 6.86 -5.93 2.99
C GLU A 318 5.61 -6.74 2.62
N ILE A 319 4.42 -6.22 2.94
CA ILE A 319 3.16 -6.73 2.39
C ILE A 319 2.79 -5.85 1.20
N LYS A 320 2.85 -6.43 0.01
CA LYS A 320 2.44 -5.76 -1.24
C LYS A 320 1.01 -6.17 -1.59
N LEU A 321 0.15 -5.18 -1.82
CA LEU A 321 -1.17 -5.42 -2.43
C LEU A 321 -1.01 -5.65 -3.94
N HIS A 322 -1.97 -6.36 -4.53
CA HIS A 322 -2.03 -6.57 -5.97
C HIS A 322 -3.38 -6.11 -6.56
N PRO A 323 -3.61 -4.78 -6.66
CA PRO A 323 -4.95 -4.23 -6.87
C PRO A 323 -5.69 -4.73 -8.12
N GLN A 324 -4.97 -5.15 -9.16
CA GLN A 324 -5.57 -5.71 -10.39
C GLN A 324 -6.39 -6.98 -10.15
N TRP A 325 -6.19 -7.67 -9.03
CA TRP A 325 -6.93 -8.86 -8.63
C TRP A 325 -7.86 -8.63 -7.42
N ASN A 326 -8.08 -7.37 -7.04
CA ASN A 326 -9.13 -7.03 -6.08
C ASN A 326 -10.49 -7.34 -6.71
N CYS A 327 -11.40 -7.83 -5.89
CA CYS A 327 -12.70 -8.28 -6.39
C CYS A 327 -13.77 -8.05 -5.33
N THR A 328 -14.91 -7.50 -5.73
CA THR A 328 -16.11 -7.46 -4.91
C THR A 328 -17.01 -8.63 -5.30
N TYR A 329 -17.38 -9.45 -4.34
CA TYR A 329 -18.24 -10.60 -4.56
C TYR A 329 -19.66 -10.30 -4.11
N GLY A 330 -20.61 -10.20 -5.03
CA GLY A 330 -21.97 -9.78 -4.71
C GLY A 330 -22.81 -9.44 -5.93
N MET A 331 -24.11 -9.27 -5.72
CA MET A 331 -25.05 -8.83 -6.75
C MET A 331 -24.62 -7.46 -7.30
N GLY A 332 -24.55 -7.32 -8.63
CA GLY A 332 -24.02 -6.14 -9.31
C GLY A 332 -22.49 -6.12 -9.47
N HIS A 333 -21.78 -7.12 -8.95
CA HIS A 333 -20.34 -7.32 -9.11
C HIS A 333 -20.04 -8.76 -9.55
N THR A 334 -18.90 -9.32 -9.14
CA THR A 334 -18.54 -10.70 -9.45
C THR A 334 -19.37 -11.65 -8.59
N SER A 335 -20.14 -12.54 -9.22
CA SER A 335 -20.86 -13.59 -8.49
C SER A 335 -21.09 -14.78 -9.40
N TRP A 336 -21.08 -15.99 -8.83
CA TRP A 336 -21.47 -17.21 -9.50
C TRP A 336 -22.12 -18.18 -8.51
N THR A 337 -22.94 -19.08 -9.03
CA THR A 337 -23.58 -20.16 -8.27
C THR A 337 -22.81 -21.47 -8.49
N GLY A 338 -22.64 -22.26 -7.42
CA GLY A 338 -21.89 -23.51 -7.48
C GLY A 338 -20.38 -23.29 -7.62
N ALA A 339 -19.68 -24.35 -8.03
CA ALA A 339 -18.23 -24.35 -8.16
C ALA A 339 -17.79 -23.47 -9.36
N LEU A 340 -16.68 -22.74 -9.19
CA LEU A 340 -16.10 -21.94 -10.28
C LEU A 340 -15.43 -22.85 -11.31
N HIS A 341 -15.77 -22.65 -12.59
CA HIS A 341 -15.17 -23.35 -13.73
C HIS A 341 -14.62 -22.34 -14.76
N ASP A 342 -13.63 -21.54 -14.35
CA ASP A 342 -13.00 -20.49 -15.18
C ASP A 342 -11.78 -20.97 -15.97
N GLY A 343 -11.54 -22.28 -16.00
CA GLY A 343 -10.37 -22.91 -16.63
C GLY A 343 -9.05 -22.69 -15.88
N ARG A 344 -9.05 -21.97 -14.75
CA ARG A 344 -7.86 -21.79 -13.90
C ARG A 344 -7.77 -22.90 -12.85
N ASP A 345 -6.55 -23.19 -12.44
CA ASP A 345 -6.30 -24.18 -11.39
C ASP A 345 -6.66 -23.62 -10.00
N ARG A 346 -7.68 -24.23 -9.39
CA ARG A 346 -8.18 -23.91 -8.04
C ARG A 346 -7.90 -25.02 -7.03
N GLY A 347 -7.06 -25.99 -7.40
CA GLY A 347 -6.84 -27.22 -6.66
C GLY A 347 -7.93 -28.27 -6.88
N PRO A 348 -7.79 -29.44 -6.23
CA PRO A 348 -8.74 -30.54 -6.36
C PRO A 348 -10.10 -30.29 -5.67
N HIS A 349 -10.19 -29.30 -4.80
CA HIS A 349 -11.42 -28.96 -4.08
C HIS A 349 -12.17 -27.82 -4.76
N PRO A 350 -13.51 -27.91 -4.88
CA PRO A 350 -14.33 -26.86 -5.49
C PRO A 350 -14.12 -25.49 -4.84
N TYR A 351 -14.03 -24.44 -5.68
CA TYR A 351 -13.97 -23.06 -5.23
C TYR A 351 -15.33 -22.38 -5.42
N TYR A 352 -15.97 -22.02 -4.31
CA TYR A 352 -17.28 -21.36 -4.31
C TYR A 352 -17.14 -19.84 -4.18
N CYS A 353 -18.09 -19.11 -4.74
CA CYS A 353 -18.11 -17.65 -4.69
C CYS A 353 -18.27 -17.17 -3.24
N PRO A 354 -17.35 -16.36 -2.70
CA PRO A 354 -17.51 -15.78 -1.36
C PRO A 354 -18.44 -14.56 -1.42
N VAL A 355 -19.69 -14.77 -1.83
CA VAL A 355 -20.72 -13.71 -1.94
C VAL A 355 -20.81 -12.93 -0.64
N GLY A 356 -20.83 -11.61 -0.74
CA GLY A 356 -20.87 -10.70 0.42
C GLY A 356 -19.51 -10.20 0.91
N TRP A 357 -18.42 -10.55 0.21
CA TRP A 357 -17.07 -10.19 0.61
C TRP A 357 -16.36 -9.37 -0.45
N LYS A 358 -15.47 -8.48 -0.01
CA LYS A 358 -14.50 -7.77 -0.85
C LYS A 358 -13.11 -8.34 -0.61
N ARG A 359 -12.43 -8.71 -1.67
CA ARG A 359 -11.06 -9.24 -1.66
C ARG A 359 -10.08 -8.14 -2.00
N TYR A 360 -9.06 -8.01 -1.15
CA TYR A 360 -7.83 -7.27 -1.40
C TYR A 360 -6.72 -8.29 -1.66
N ALA A 361 -6.29 -8.41 -2.91
CA ALA A 361 -5.29 -9.39 -3.29
C ALA A 361 -3.93 -9.01 -2.73
N LEU A 362 -3.16 -10.01 -2.30
CA LEU A 362 -1.76 -9.84 -1.95
C LEU A 362 -0.90 -10.26 -3.12
N TYR A 363 0.16 -9.50 -3.37
CA TYR A 363 1.23 -9.90 -4.26
C TYR A 363 2.06 -10.98 -3.55
N VAL A 364 2.18 -12.15 -4.18
CA VAL A 364 2.89 -13.30 -3.60
C VAL A 364 4.09 -13.70 -4.44
N THR A 365 3.92 -13.78 -5.76
CA THR A 365 4.98 -14.12 -6.71
C THR A 365 4.56 -13.70 -8.13
N ASP A 366 5.54 -13.52 -9.04
CA ASP A 366 5.32 -13.21 -10.45
C ASP A 366 4.69 -14.39 -11.23
N ASN A 367 5.01 -15.63 -10.85
CA ASN A 367 4.55 -16.86 -11.49
C ASN A 367 3.40 -17.54 -10.72
N TYR A 368 2.39 -16.76 -10.32
CA TYR A 368 1.35 -17.19 -9.37
C TYR A 368 0.65 -18.49 -9.77
N ASP A 369 0.19 -18.60 -11.02
CA ASP A 369 -0.57 -19.77 -11.48
C ASP A 369 0.29 -21.04 -11.56
N ASP A 370 1.56 -20.93 -11.96
CA ASP A 370 2.49 -22.06 -12.01
C ASP A 370 2.88 -22.52 -10.59
N ARG A 371 3.20 -21.58 -9.70
CA ARG A 371 3.63 -21.90 -8.32
C ARG A 371 2.52 -22.57 -7.52
N PHE A 372 1.27 -22.13 -7.69
CA PHE A 372 0.13 -22.61 -6.91
C PHE A 372 -0.78 -23.55 -7.69
N LYS A 373 -0.28 -24.15 -8.78
CA LYS A 373 -0.95 -25.21 -9.52
C LYS A 373 -1.27 -26.39 -8.61
N GLY A 374 -2.52 -26.83 -8.60
CA GLY A 374 -3.05 -27.88 -7.72
C GLY A 374 -3.33 -27.44 -6.28
N TRP A 375 -3.07 -26.19 -5.89
CA TRP A 375 -3.31 -25.73 -4.52
C TRP A 375 -4.76 -25.27 -4.33
N SER A 376 -5.40 -25.77 -3.29
CA SER A 376 -6.79 -25.45 -2.96
C SER A 376 -6.92 -24.06 -2.35
N ILE A 377 -8.03 -23.37 -2.62
CA ILE A 377 -8.38 -22.11 -1.95
C ILE A 377 -9.15 -22.40 -0.67
N CYS A 378 -8.78 -21.73 0.43
CA CYS A 378 -9.47 -21.83 1.70
C CYS A 378 -9.43 -20.49 2.46
N TYR A 379 -10.07 -20.45 3.62
CA TYR A 379 -10.24 -19.27 4.44
C TYR A 379 -9.83 -19.54 5.89
N HIS A 380 -9.18 -18.56 6.50
CA HIS A 380 -8.77 -18.57 7.90
C HIS A 380 -9.35 -17.35 8.61
N GLY A 381 -10.16 -17.60 9.64
CA GLY A 381 -10.68 -16.55 10.53
C GLY A 381 -9.59 -16.04 11.46
N THR A 382 -9.57 -14.74 11.76
CA THR A 382 -8.68 -14.20 12.79
C THR A 382 -9.26 -12.96 13.44
N LYS A 383 -8.61 -12.48 14.51
CA LYS A 383 -8.89 -11.19 15.13
C LYS A 383 -8.19 -10.07 14.37
N PHE A 384 -8.77 -8.88 14.37
CA PHE A 384 -8.19 -7.70 13.71
C PHE A 384 -6.79 -7.40 14.25
N SER A 385 -6.59 -7.51 15.56
CA SER A 385 -5.30 -7.26 16.22
C SER A 385 -4.19 -8.24 15.80
N TYR A 386 -4.53 -9.39 15.21
CA TYR A 386 -3.57 -10.37 14.70
C TYR A 386 -3.44 -10.36 13.18
N GLY A 387 -4.29 -9.63 12.45
CA GLY A 387 -4.28 -9.63 11.00
C GLY A 387 -2.91 -9.24 10.44
N LEU A 388 -2.36 -8.11 10.89
CA LEU A 388 -1.05 -7.64 10.43
C LEU A 388 0.10 -8.57 10.84
N SER A 389 0.10 -9.06 12.10
CA SER A 389 1.16 -9.96 12.56
C SER A 389 1.16 -11.27 11.80
N ILE A 390 0.00 -11.83 11.47
CA ILE A 390 -0.10 -13.04 10.65
C ILE A 390 0.40 -12.78 9.22
N LEU A 391 0.08 -11.62 8.64
CA LEU A 391 0.54 -11.29 7.28
C LEU A 391 2.06 -11.11 7.19
N LEU A 392 2.69 -10.61 8.25
CA LEU A 392 4.14 -10.41 8.31
C LEU A 392 4.89 -11.68 8.74
N SER A 393 4.39 -12.39 9.74
CA SER A 393 5.08 -13.50 10.40
C SER A 393 4.59 -14.88 10.00
N GLY A 394 3.44 -14.99 9.34
CA GLY A 394 2.82 -16.26 8.99
C GLY A 394 1.83 -16.79 10.03
N LEU A 395 1.41 -18.05 9.88
CA LEU A 395 0.38 -18.67 10.72
C LEU A 395 0.99 -19.52 11.83
N LYS A 396 0.53 -19.29 13.06
CA LYS A 396 0.87 -20.15 14.20
C LYS A 396 -0.13 -21.30 14.31
N PRO A 397 0.31 -22.56 14.45
CA PRO A 397 -0.59 -23.68 14.71
C PRO A 397 -1.36 -23.52 15.99
N SER A 398 -2.64 -23.89 15.91
CA SER A 398 -3.47 -24.15 17.06
C SER A 398 -2.96 -25.38 17.80
N THR A 399 -3.00 -25.33 19.12
CA THR A 399 -2.77 -26.49 20.00
C THR A 399 -4.09 -27.19 20.37
N ALA A 400 -5.20 -26.81 19.74
CA ALA A 400 -6.53 -27.32 20.07
C ALA A 400 -6.65 -28.84 19.87
N ILE A 401 -7.50 -29.44 20.70
CA ILE A 401 -7.56 -30.90 20.89
C ILE A 401 -8.50 -31.57 19.86
N GLU A 402 -9.62 -30.94 19.48
CA GLU A 402 -10.71 -31.65 18.77
C GLU A 402 -10.30 -32.25 17.41
N HIS A 403 -9.42 -31.58 16.66
CA HIS A 403 -8.88 -32.09 15.40
C HIS A 403 -7.35 -32.23 15.38
N GLY A 404 -6.74 -32.08 16.56
CA GLY A 404 -5.29 -32.09 16.74
C GLY A 404 -4.62 -30.79 16.33
N ALA A 405 -3.33 -30.70 16.63
CA ALA A 405 -2.54 -29.51 16.34
C ALA A 405 -2.34 -29.30 14.82
N GLY A 406 -2.45 -28.05 14.40
CA GLY A 406 -2.26 -27.62 13.01
C GLY A 406 -2.82 -26.21 12.74
N ILE A 407 -2.80 -25.78 11.47
CA ILE A 407 -3.53 -24.59 11.03
C ILE A 407 -4.94 -25.01 10.66
N HIS A 408 -5.98 -24.39 11.25
CA HIS A 408 -7.37 -24.69 10.93
C HIS A 408 -7.87 -23.73 9.86
N VAL A 409 -8.36 -24.27 8.75
CA VAL A 409 -8.92 -23.51 7.63
C VAL A 409 -10.20 -24.16 7.14
N SER A 410 -10.95 -23.46 6.28
CA SER A 410 -12.17 -24.00 5.68
C SER A 410 -12.26 -23.65 4.20
N PRO A 411 -12.76 -24.54 3.32
CA PRO A 411 -13.10 -24.19 1.94
C PRO A 411 -14.34 -23.29 1.88
N SER A 412 -15.15 -23.24 2.94
CA SER A 412 -16.26 -22.30 3.09
C SER A 412 -15.76 -21.01 3.73
N ILE A 413 -16.13 -19.85 3.18
CA ILE A 413 -15.91 -18.58 3.89
C ILE A 413 -16.99 -18.36 4.98
N ILE A 414 -18.16 -18.99 4.83
CA ILE A 414 -19.29 -18.84 5.76
C ILE A 414 -18.94 -19.43 7.12
N TYR A 415 -18.29 -20.60 7.16
CA TYR A 415 -17.91 -21.25 8.42
C TYR A 415 -16.94 -20.42 9.29
N PRO A 416 -15.76 -19.98 8.82
CA PRO A 416 -14.84 -19.15 9.58
C PRO A 416 -15.35 -17.71 9.78
N SER A 417 -16.46 -17.32 9.14
CA SER A 417 -17.16 -16.07 9.49
C SER A 417 -17.86 -16.12 10.84
N HIS A 418 -17.95 -17.30 11.47
CA HIS A 418 -18.45 -17.38 12.83
C HIS A 418 -17.55 -16.59 13.80
N PRO A 419 -18.13 -15.87 14.78
CA PRO A 419 -17.39 -15.02 15.72
C PRO A 419 -16.31 -15.73 16.56
N ARG A 420 -16.41 -17.06 16.68
CA ARG A 420 -15.36 -17.90 17.28
C ARG A 420 -14.03 -17.77 16.53
N PHE A 421 -14.10 -17.65 15.21
CA PHE A 421 -12.94 -17.72 14.32
C PHE A 421 -12.57 -16.34 13.79
N SER A 422 -13.54 -15.54 13.36
CA SER A 422 -13.31 -14.21 12.80
C SER A 422 -13.99 -13.13 13.64
N GLU A 423 -13.20 -12.17 14.13
CA GLU A 423 -13.71 -11.07 14.95
C GLU A 423 -14.67 -10.17 14.15
N ILE A 424 -15.78 -9.81 14.78
CA ILE A 424 -16.69 -8.78 14.28
C ILE A 424 -16.37 -7.50 15.04
N ARG A 425 -15.98 -6.46 14.33
CA ARG A 425 -15.64 -5.16 14.91
C ARG A 425 -16.72 -4.15 14.53
N LYS A 426 -17.28 -3.47 15.53
CA LYS A 426 -18.14 -2.30 15.29
C LYS A 426 -17.26 -1.16 14.76
N ILE A 427 -17.64 -0.58 13.64
CA ILE A 427 -17.00 0.61 13.07
C ILE A 427 -17.37 1.79 13.97
N LYS A 428 -16.37 2.50 14.47
CA LYS A 428 -16.62 3.72 15.26
C LYS A 428 -17.07 4.84 14.32
N PRO A 429 -17.91 5.79 14.76
CA PRO A 429 -18.28 6.93 13.93
C PRO A 429 -17.08 7.71 13.36
N SER A 430 -15.95 7.76 14.09
CA SER A 430 -14.70 8.37 13.62
C SER A 430 -13.98 7.60 12.52
N GLU A 431 -14.33 6.33 12.32
CA GLU A 431 -13.77 5.43 11.31
C GLU A 431 -14.68 5.32 10.07
N GLU A 432 -15.86 5.95 10.07
CA GLU A 432 -16.81 6.03 8.94
C GLU A 432 -16.24 6.96 7.85
N THR A 433 -15.12 6.54 7.26
CA THR A 433 -14.49 7.16 6.10
C THR A 433 -15.14 6.68 4.81
N ASN A 434 -14.67 7.16 3.65
CA ASN A 434 -15.09 6.65 2.34
C ASN A 434 -15.00 5.12 2.24
N PHE A 435 -14.04 4.51 2.93
CA PHE A 435 -13.84 3.05 2.89
C PHE A 435 -14.95 2.26 3.61
N PHE A 436 -15.56 2.84 4.63
CA PHE A 436 -16.61 2.20 5.45
C PHE A 436 -17.95 2.95 5.36
N GLN A 437 -18.14 3.78 4.34
CA GLN A 437 -19.30 4.64 4.23
C GLN A 437 -20.60 3.81 4.26
N GLY A 438 -21.48 4.09 5.23
CA GLY A 438 -22.74 3.36 5.45
C GLY A 438 -22.59 2.04 6.22
N GLY A 439 -21.36 1.59 6.48
CA GLY A 439 -21.06 0.41 7.28
C GLY A 439 -21.05 0.71 8.78
N ARG A 440 -21.59 -0.22 9.58
CA ARG A 440 -21.53 -0.19 11.05
C ARG A 440 -20.71 -1.30 11.65
N TYR A 441 -20.54 -2.41 10.92
CA TYR A 441 -19.72 -3.54 11.35
C TYR A 441 -18.78 -3.94 10.22
N VAL A 442 -17.59 -4.38 10.59
CA VAL A 442 -16.60 -4.94 9.68
C VAL A 442 -16.11 -6.29 10.21
N GLN A 443 -15.88 -7.21 9.29
CA GLN A 443 -15.30 -8.51 9.55
C GLN A 443 -14.13 -8.78 8.61
N PHE A 444 -13.12 -9.48 9.12
CA PHE A 444 -11.84 -9.71 8.45
C PHE A 444 -11.49 -11.20 8.41
N MET A 445 -11.06 -11.68 7.24
CA MET A 445 -10.54 -13.04 7.05
C MET A 445 -9.36 -13.06 6.10
N LEU A 446 -8.57 -14.13 6.20
CA LEU A 446 -7.48 -14.39 5.27
C LEU A 446 -7.96 -15.41 4.23
N GLN A 447 -7.74 -15.10 2.95
CA GLN A 447 -7.83 -16.09 1.89
C GLN A 447 -6.45 -16.71 1.69
N CYS A 448 -6.39 -18.04 1.73
CA CYS A 448 -5.16 -18.80 1.62
C CYS A 448 -5.19 -19.76 0.43
N ARG A 449 -4.01 -20.13 -0.06
CA ARG A 449 -3.78 -21.31 -0.91
C ARG A 449 -3.11 -22.37 -0.06
N VAL A 450 -3.54 -23.62 -0.17
CA VAL A 450 -3.00 -24.76 0.59
C VAL A 450 -2.50 -25.84 -0.36
N HIS A 451 -1.28 -26.33 -0.10
CA HIS A 451 -0.73 -27.44 -0.85
C HIS A 451 -1.50 -28.73 -0.49
N PRO A 452 -2.00 -29.51 -1.46
CA PRO A 452 -2.88 -30.65 -1.20
C PRO A 452 -2.25 -31.71 -0.29
N THR A 453 -0.95 -32.00 -0.45
CA THR A 453 -0.23 -32.97 0.39
C THR A 453 -0.03 -32.52 1.84
N SER A 454 -0.35 -31.27 2.17
CA SER A 454 -0.22 -30.74 3.53
C SER A 454 -1.55 -30.73 4.29
N ILE A 455 -2.65 -31.14 3.66
CA ILE A 455 -3.93 -31.31 4.34
C ILE A 455 -3.85 -32.60 5.16
N LYS A 456 -3.64 -32.46 6.47
CA LYS A 456 -3.51 -33.59 7.41
C LYS A 456 -4.85 -34.26 7.66
N LYS A 457 -5.90 -33.46 7.77
CA LYS A 457 -7.25 -33.92 8.10
C LYS A 457 -8.28 -33.03 7.43
N ILE A 458 -9.29 -33.66 6.86
CA ILE A 458 -10.57 -33.04 6.48
C ILE A 458 -11.61 -33.68 7.39
N GLY A 459 -12.42 -32.87 8.06
CA GLY A 459 -13.34 -33.38 9.05
C GLY A 459 -14.57 -32.50 9.23
N PRO A 460 -15.47 -32.95 10.13
CA PRO A 460 -16.68 -32.23 10.42
C PRO A 460 -16.39 -30.90 11.12
N GLU A 461 -17.37 -30.01 11.14
CA GLU A 461 -17.33 -28.79 11.94
C GLU A 461 -17.18 -29.04 13.46
N THR A 462 -16.46 -28.13 14.14
CA THR A 462 -16.22 -28.16 15.59
C THR A 462 -17.24 -27.36 16.41
N LEU A 463 -18.21 -26.71 15.74
CA LEU A 463 -19.26 -25.90 16.37
C LEU A 463 -20.53 -26.70 16.73
N ARG A 464 -20.56 -28.00 16.43
CA ARG A 464 -21.59 -28.98 16.81
C ARG A 464 -23.00 -28.47 16.54
N VAL A 465 -23.26 -28.01 15.32
CA VAL A 465 -24.52 -27.34 14.91
C VAL A 465 -25.68 -28.32 14.67
N GLY A 466 -25.45 -29.62 14.89
CA GLY A 466 -26.43 -30.69 14.67
C GLY A 466 -26.76 -30.86 13.18
N ASN A 467 -28.05 -30.91 12.85
CA ASN A 467 -28.53 -31.07 11.48
C ASN A 467 -28.59 -29.74 10.69
N THR A 468 -28.13 -28.64 11.29
CA THR A 468 -28.17 -27.33 10.63
C THR A 468 -27.08 -27.23 9.57
N THR A 469 -27.46 -26.98 8.32
CA THR A 469 -26.50 -26.74 7.24
C THR A 469 -25.78 -25.40 7.45
N ILE A 470 -24.44 -25.42 7.45
CA ILE A 470 -23.61 -24.21 7.59
C ILE A 470 -23.46 -23.48 6.27
N ASP A 471 -23.09 -24.21 5.22
CA ASP A 471 -22.91 -23.71 3.86
C ASP A 471 -23.60 -24.68 2.90
N SER A 472 -24.46 -24.18 2.02
CA SER A 472 -25.18 -25.02 1.07
C SER A 472 -24.27 -25.67 0.02
N ASN A 473 -23.04 -25.16 -0.15
CA ASN A 473 -22.07 -25.67 -1.11
C ASN A 473 -21.03 -26.62 -0.49
N VAL A 474 -20.92 -26.67 0.84
CA VAL A 474 -19.91 -27.46 1.54
C VAL A 474 -20.57 -28.25 2.66
N GLU A 475 -20.53 -29.58 2.55
CA GLU A 475 -21.08 -30.46 3.59
C GLU A 475 -20.38 -30.24 4.93
N ASN A 476 -21.17 -30.21 6.01
CA ASN A 476 -20.66 -30.04 7.37
C ASN A 476 -19.62 -31.10 7.76
N SER A 477 -19.63 -32.28 7.13
CA SER A 477 -18.72 -33.42 7.36
C SER A 477 -17.28 -33.18 6.86
N VAL A 478 -17.07 -32.19 5.99
CA VAL A 478 -15.77 -31.90 5.33
C VAL A 478 -15.40 -30.41 5.33
N ILE A 479 -16.07 -29.61 6.16
CA ILE A 479 -15.95 -28.15 6.16
C ILE A 479 -14.74 -27.63 6.94
N GLU A 480 -14.12 -28.45 7.80
CA GLU A 480 -12.94 -28.03 8.57
C GLU A 480 -11.70 -28.82 8.15
N TRP A 481 -10.64 -28.10 7.79
CA TRP A 481 -9.37 -28.66 7.34
C TRP A 481 -8.26 -28.32 8.34
N VAL A 482 -7.44 -29.31 8.66
CA VAL A 482 -6.23 -29.14 9.47
C VAL A 482 -5.01 -29.29 8.58
N ILE A 483 -4.21 -28.22 8.49
CA ILE A 483 -2.98 -28.21 7.71
C ILE A 483 -1.82 -28.62 8.61
N ASP A 484 -1.02 -29.56 8.12
CA ASP A 484 0.21 -30.00 8.78
C ASP A 484 1.24 -28.87 8.78
N THR A 485 1.82 -28.63 9.95
CA THR A 485 2.92 -27.69 10.10
C THR A 485 4.29 -28.32 9.94
N LYS A 486 4.37 -29.65 9.77
CA LYS A 486 5.63 -30.41 9.67
C LYS A 486 6.58 -30.11 10.85
N GLY A 487 6.00 -29.94 12.04
CA GLY A 487 6.73 -29.59 13.26
C GLY A 487 7.17 -28.12 13.37
N LYS A 488 6.85 -27.26 12.40
CA LYS A 488 7.16 -25.82 12.47
C LYS A 488 6.24 -25.12 13.48
N GLY A 489 6.85 -24.29 14.34
CA GLY A 489 6.13 -23.48 15.32
C GLY A 489 5.39 -22.28 14.72
N ILE A 490 5.77 -21.86 13.51
CA ILE A 490 5.11 -20.84 12.69
C ILE A 490 5.30 -21.26 11.22
N ILE A 491 4.27 -21.08 10.39
CA ILE A 491 4.34 -21.25 8.94
C ILE A 491 4.52 -19.90 8.30
N ASP A 492 5.77 -19.57 7.96
CA ASP A 492 6.12 -18.37 7.20
C ASP A 492 5.60 -18.48 5.76
N PHE A 493 4.89 -17.45 5.31
CA PHE A 493 4.34 -17.37 3.96
C PHE A 493 5.40 -17.15 2.87
N ASN A 494 6.62 -16.74 3.22
CA ASN A 494 7.72 -16.56 2.27
C ASN A 494 8.56 -17.82 2.08
N ASP A 495 8.42 -18.79 2.98
CA ASP A 495 9.11 -20.05 2.87
C ASP A 495 8.75 -20.70 1.51
N PRO A 496 9.74 -21.02 0.65
CA PRO A 496 9.47 -21.69 -0.62
C PRO A 496 8.77 -23.04 -0.41
N ASP A 497 8.97 -23.67 0.75
CA ASP A 497 8.36 -24.93 1.17
C ASP A 497 7.13 -24.72 2.08
N ALA A 498 6.58 -23.50 2.13
CA ALA A 498 5.36 -23.20 2.87
C ALA A 498 4.24 -24.17 2.45
N THR A 499 3.53 -24.71 3.42
CA THR A 499 2.39 -25.62 3.18
C THR A 499 1.08 -24.87 2.91
N ILE A 500 1.05 -23.59 3.29
CA ILE A 500 -0.06 -22.66 3.15
C ILE A 500 0.51 -21.25 2.93
N VAL A 501 -0.15 -20.46 2.09
CA VAL A 501 0.20 -19.06 1.84
C VAL A 501 -1.04 -18.16 1.84
N CYS A 502 -0.96 -16.99 2.48
CA CYS A 502 -2.01 -15.98 2.36
C CYS A 502 -1.91 -15.23 1.04
N THR A 503 -2.98 -15.25 0.25
CA THR A 503 -3.04 -14.66 -1.09
C THR A 503 -4.01 -13.49 -1.19
N GLY A 504 -4.81 -13.25 -0.15
CA GLY A 504 -5.77 -12.16 -0.12
C GLY A 504 -6.31 -11.90 1.28
N ILE A 505 -6.77 -10.68 1.49
CA ILE A 505 -7.56 -10.28 2.63
C ILE A 505 -9.02 -10.21 2.19
N MET A 506 -9.91 -10.82 2.95
CA MET A 506 -11.36 -10.78 2.72
C MET A 506 -11.97 -9.85 3.77
N ILE A 507 -12.72 -8.85 3.32
CA ILE A 507 -13.42 -7.88 4.17
C ILE A 507 -14.91 -7.93 3.87
N ARG A 508 -15.73 -8.00 4.90
CA ARG A 508 -17.19 -7.82 4.82
C ARG A 508 -17.57 -6.62 5.67
N VAL A 509 -18.36 -5.72 5.10
CA VAL A 509 -18.88 -4.54 5.78
C VAL A 509 -20.40 -4.62 5.76
N THR A 510 -21.04 -4.38 6.90
CA THR A 510 -22.50 -4.47 7.04
C THR A 510 -23.07 -3.29 7.82
N ASP A 511 -24.31 -2.91 7.51
CA ASP A 511 -25.04 -1.81 8.18
C ASP A 511 -25.62 -2.22 9.56
N LYS A 512 -25.79 -3.52 9.80
CA LYS A 512 -26.16 -4.12 11.09
C LYS A 512 -25.20 -5.26 11.42
N HIS A 513 -25.41 -5.91 12.57
CA HIS A 513 -24.55 -7.00 12.98
C HIS A 513 -24.64 -8.16 11.96
N PRO A 514 -23.51 -8.73 11.49
CA PRO A 514 -23.52 -9.74 10.43
C PRO A 514 -24.18 -11.07 10.84
N GLY A 515 -24.46 -11.27 12.13
CA GLY A 515 -25.30 -12.39 12.61
C GLY A 515 -26.76 -12.35 12.12
N LEU A 516 -27.23 -11.21 11.63
CA LEU A 516 -28.55 -11.06 11.00
C LEU A 516 -28.56 -11.43 9.51
N LEU A 517 -27.41 -11.69 8.89
CA LEU A 517 -27.35 -12.15 7.50
C LEU A 517 -27.97 -13.55 7.35
N SER A 518 -28.50 -13.86 6.18
CA SER A 518 -29.10 -15.17 5.89
C SER A 518 -28.10 -16.33 6.01
N GLU A 519 -26.85 -16.11 5.60
CA GLU A 519 -25.79 -17.11 5.70
C GLU A 519 -25.26 -17.30 7.13
N SER A 520 -25.60 -16.39 8.05
CA SER A 520 -25.18 -16.45 9.46
C SER A 520 -26.24 -17.10 10.36
N GLN A 521 -27.37 -17.56 9.81
CA GLN A 521 -28.49 -18.08 10.61
C GLN A 521 -28.16 -19.35 11.40
N TRP A 522 -27.17 -20.11 10.96
CA TRP A 522 -26.68 -21.29 11.68
C TRP A 522 -25.92 -20.93 12.96
N TRP A 523 -25.47 -19.67 13.17
CA TRP A 523 -24.72 -19.28 14.37
C TRP A 523 -25.53 -19.54 15.64
N TYR A 524 -26.85 -19.34 15.58
CA TYR A 524 -27.79 -19.53 16.69
C TYR A 524 -27.99 -21.00 17.10
N THR A 525 -27.53 -21.96 16.30
CA THR A 525 -27.62 -23.40 16.59
C THR A 525 -26.29 -24.00 17.01
N SER A 526 -25.21 -23.21 17.06
CA SER A 526 -23.91 -23.69 17.53
C SER A 526 -23.94 -24.00 19.03
N HIS A 527 -23.20 -25.00 19.47
CA HIS A 527 -23.17 -25.38 20.90
C HIS A 527 -22.67 -24.24 21.81
N LEU A 528 -21.90 -23.29 21.27
CA LEU A 528 -21.43 -22.10 21.99
C LEU A 528 -22.56 -21.09 22.29
N CYS A 529 -23.75 -21.34 21.76
CA CYS A 529 -24.92 -20.47 21.84
C CYS A 529 -26.13 -21.17 22.51
N ASN A 530 -25.97 -22.41 22.98
CA ASN A 530 -27.07 -23.23 23.50
C ASN A 530 -27.42 -22.98 24.98
N ASP A 531 -26.62 -22.24 25.74
CA ASP A 531 -26.90 -21.97 27.15
C ASP A 531 -27.58 -20.61 27.38
N THR A 532 -28.50 -20.62 28.33
CA THR A 532 -29.65 -19.71 28.46
C THR A 532 -29.38 -18.24 28.70
N ASN A 533 -28.15 -17.70 28.71
CA ASN A 533 -27.98 -16.23 28.76
C ASN A 533 -26.66 -15.63 28.25
N HIS A 534 -25.61 -16.41 27.95
CA HIS A 534 -24.34 -15.81 27.49
C HIS A 534 -23.64 -16.66 26.43
N CYS A 535 -23.59 -16.16 25.20
CA CYS A 535 -22.67 -16.67 24.20
C CYS A 535 -21.23 -16.37 24.67
N VAL A 536 -20.38 -17.39 24.76
CA VAL A 536 -18.97 -17.27 25.16
C VAL A 536 -18.18 -16.32 24.23
N LEU A 537 -18.76 -15.94 23.10
CA LEU A 537 -18.17 -15.13 22.05
C LEU A 537 -18.35 -13.62 22.24
N GLY A 538 -18.95 -13.19 23.35
CA GLY A 538 -19.18 -11.75 23.61
C GLY A 538 -20.22 -11.13 22.68
N ILE A 539 -21.13 -11.95 22.15
CA ILE A 539 -22.25 -11.50 21.31
C ILE A 539 -23.54 -11.59 22.08
N ASP A 540 -24.29 -10.50 22.04
CA ASP A 540 -25.64 -10.44 22.59
C ASP A 540 -26.63 -11.09 21.62
N LEU A 541 -26.72 -12.43 21.71
CA LEU A 541 -27.66 -13.22 20.91
C LEU A 541 -29.12 -12.88 21.23
N THR A 542 -29.43 -12.41 22.44
CA THR A 542 -30.79 -12.00 22.81
C THR A 542 -31.20 -10.78 21.99
N THR A 543 -30.34 -9.76 21.93
CA THR A 543 -30.54 -8.60 21.06
C THR A 543 -30.66 -9.01 19.59
N LEU A 544 -29.78 -9.90 19.09
CA LEU A 544 -29.87 -10.34 17.70
C LEU A 544 -31.13 -11.18 17.40
N LYS A 545 -31.59 -12.01 18.33
CA LYS A 545 -32.85 -12.76 18.21
C LYS A 545 -34.05 -11.81 18.19
N ASN A 546 -34.05 -10.78 19.04
CA ASN A 546 -35.09 -9.76 19.06
C ASN A 546 -35.11 -8.93 17.77
N GLN A 547 -33.94 -8.51 17.28
CA GLN A 547 -33.82 -7.83 15.98
C GLN A 547 -34.34 -8.71 14.85
N LYS A 548 -33.95 -9.99 14.81
CA LYS A 548 -34.46 -10.96 13.83
C LYS A 548 -35.98 -11.14 13.93
N ALA A 549 -36.55 -11.22 15.14
CA ALA A 549 -38.00 -11.33 15.35
C ALA A 549 -38.76 -10.08 14.87
N ASN A 550 -38.12 -8.92 14.88
CA ASN A 550 -38.63 -7.67 14.32
C ASN A 550 -38.35 -7.52 12.81
N GLU A 551 -37.94 -8.60 12.13
CA GLU A 551 -37.60 -8.63 10.71
C GLU A 551 -36.47 -7.66 10.31
N ASP A 552 -35.58 -7.33 11.26
CA ASP A 552 -34.42 -6.50 10.95
C ASP A 552 -33.52 -7.18 9.92
N ARG A 553 -33.44 -6.58 8.74
CA ARG A 553 -32.50 -7.01 7.70
C ARG A 553 -31.14 -6.35 7.88
N CYS A 554 -30.10 -7.14 7.66
CA CYS A 554 -28.71 -6.69 7.58
C CYS A 554 -28.30 -6.70 6.12
N ASN A 555 -27.77 -5.58 5.65
CA ASN A 555 -27.30 -5.40 4.29
C ASN A 555 -25.78 -5.40 4.26
N ILE A 556 -25.24 -5.99 3.20
CA ILE A 556 -23.82 -5.93 2.89
C ILE A 556 -23.56 -4.62 2.15
N ILE A 557 -22.58 -3.87 2.63
CA ILE A 557 -22.20 -2.57 2.09
C ILE A 557 -20.95 -2.75 1.25
N PHE A 558 -21.07 -2.49 -0.04
CA PHE A 558 -19.95 -2.45 -0.97
C PHE A 558 -19.53 -0.99 -1.18
N SER A 559 -18.43 -0.60 -0.54
CA SER A 559 -17.80 0.72 -0.69
C SER A 559 -16.82 0.80 -1.85
#